data_AF-A0AAU9JNA3-F1
#
_entry.id   AF-A0AAU9JNA3-F1
#
_cell.length_a   1.000
_cell.length_b   1.000
_cell.length_c   1.000
_cell.angle_alpha   90.00
_cell.angle_beta   90.00
_cell.angle_gamma   90.00
#
_symmetry.space_group_name_H-M   'P 1'
#
loop_
_entity.id
_entity.type
_entity.pdbx_description
1 polymer ?
#
loop_
_entity_poly.entity_id
_entity_poly.type
_entity_poly.pdbx_seq_one_letter_code
_entity_poly.pdbx_strand_id
1 'polypeptide(L)'
;MSEIECSGEMKFDMSKSEILLETLTNLLKKTHEYFIDTTTTLMHHDLAHDIPASKVKVTLQNGKYACKQVGRIQRKQESQESTITAEAICATETLDDPSVMLEMMGYKTISSVTKTGSLWITESGTKVFLYSNQQFSFVCIICVCLSSDIDEAFGNIRELFQQISQKVNN
;
A
#
# COMPACT_ATOMS: atom_id res chain seq x y z
N MET A 1 4.19 -1.10 21.81
CA MET A 1 3.62 -2.09 20.88
C MET A 1 3.97 -1.63 19.48
N SER A 2 4.35 -2.55 18.58
CA SER A 2 4.84 -2.18 17.24
C SER A 2 3.69 -2.00 16.26
N GLU A 3 3.77 -0.96 15.43
CA GLU A 3 2.83 -0.71 14.34
C GLU A 3 3.11 -1.64 13.15
N ILE A 4 2.04 -2.17 12.56
CA ILE A 4 2.06 -3.08 11.42
C ILE A 4 1.24 -2.47 10.29
N GLU A 5 1.85 -2.38 9.10
CA GLU A 5 1.14 -2.08 7.86
C GLU A 5 0.55 -3.38 7.31
N CYS A 6 -0.77 -3.44 7.22
CA CYS A 6 -1.48 -4.49 6.51
C CYS A 6 -1.92 -3.95 5.15
N SER A 7 -1.53 -4.63 4.07
CA SER A 7 -1.85 -4.22 2.71
C SER A 7 -2.41 -5.37 1.89
N GLY A 8 -3.49 -5.11 1.17
CA GLY A 8 -4.08 -6.04 0.21
C GLY A 8 -4.05 -5.47 -1.20
N GLU A 9 -3.94 -6.33 -2.21
CA GLU A 9 -4.17 -5.97 -3.61
C GLU A 9 -5.05 -7.01 -4.30
N MET A 10 -6.07 -6.54 -5.02
CA MET A 10 -7.00 -7.34 -5.81
C MET A 10 -6.99 -6.87 -7.26
N LYS A 11 -6.95 -7.82 -8.19
CA LYS A 11 -6.85 -7.59 -9.63
C LYS A 11 -8.21 -7.76 -10.30
N PHE A 12 -8.55 -6.84 -11.20
CA PHE A 12 -9.73 -6.89 -12.03
C PHE A 12 -9.36 -6.67 -13.51
N ASP A 13 -10.18 -7.22 -14.41
CA ASP A 13 -10.05 -6.94 -15.83
C ASP A 13 -10.28 -5.45 -16.13
N MET A 14 -9.55 -4.93 -17.12
CA MET A 14 -9.60 -3.51 -17.48
C MET A 14 -11.01 -3.04 -17.89
N SER A 15 -11.85 -3.94 -18.41
CA SER A 15 -13.24 -3.65 -18.76
C SER A 15 -14.13 -3.28 -17.57
N LYS A 16 -13.68 -3.55 -16.33
CA LYS A 16 -14.42 -3.25 -15.09
C LYS A 16 -14.04 -1.91 -14.46
N SER A 17 -13.14 -1.14 -15.07
CA SER A 17 -12.56 0.08 -14.45
C SER A 17 -13.60 1.14 -14.09
N GLU A 18 -14.57 1.41 -14.97
CA GLU A 18 -15.62 2.40 -14.72
C GLU A 18 -16.54 1.95 -13.58
N ILE A 19 -16.96 0.68 -13.59
CA ILE A 19 -17.81 0.09 -12.55
C ILE A 19 -17.08 0.07 -11.19
N LEU A 20 -15.77 -0.19 -11.18
CA LEU A 20 -14.93 -0.14 -9.98
C LEU A 20 -14.90 1.27 -9.39
N LEU A 21 -14.68 2.28 -10.23
CA LEU A 21 -14.64 3.67 -9.80
C LEU A 21 -15.98 4.10 -9.19
N GLU A 22 -17.10 3.77 -9.85
CA GLU A 22 -18.44 4.04 -9.34
C GLU A 22 -18.71 3.30 -8.03
N THR A 23 -18.37 2.01 -7.97
CA THR A 23 -18.54 1.16 -6.78
C THR A 23 -17.82 1.73 -5.57
N LEU A 24 -16.55 2.12 -5.73
CA LEU A 24 -15.75 2.68 -4.64
C LEU A 24 -16.28 4.04 -4.19
N THR A 25 -16.67 4.89 -5.13
CA THR A 25 -17.27 6.21 -4.84
C THR A 25 -18.58 6.08 -4.05
N ASN A 26 -19.39 5.07 -4.37
CA ASN A 26 -20.65 4.80 -3.67
C ASN A 26 -20.43 4.12 -2.30
N LEU A 27 -19.40 3.28 -2.17
CA LEU A 27 -19.10 2.54 -0.95
C LEU A 27 -18.38 3.41 0.09
N LEU A 28 -17.53 4.34 -0.33
CA LEU A 28 -16.63 5.09 0.54
C LEU A 28 -16.99 6.59 0.55
N LYS A 29 -17.35 7.10 1.73
CA LYS A 29 -17.93 8.45 1.91
C LYS A 29 -16.94 9.64 1.89
N LYS A 30 -15.62 9.45 1.66
CA LYS A 30 -14.62 10.53 1.79
C LYS A 30 -13.64 10.65 0.62
N THR A 31 -13.37 11.92 0.29
CA THR A 31 -12.43 12.51 -0.69
C THR A 31 -11.85 11.57 -1.71
N HIS A 32 -12.48 11.55 -2.89
CA HIS A 32 -11.84 11.12 -4.12
C HIS A 32 -10.74 12.12 -4.47
N GLU A 33 -9.49 11.70 -4.32
CA GLU A 33 -8.33 12.48 -4.73
C GLU A 33 -7.65 11.81 -5.92
N TYR A 34 -7.25 12.62 -6.90
CA TYR A 34 -6.30 12.17 -7.91
C TYR A 34 -4.95 11.99 -7.24
N PHE A 35 -4.42 10.76 -7.31
CA PHE A 35 -3.27 10.35 -6.54
C PHE A 35 -2.20 9.77 -7.44
N ILE A 36 -0.99 10.33 -7.35
CA ILE A 36 0.22 9.75 -7.93
C ILE A 36 1.01 9.20 -6.75
N ASP A 37 1.04 7.88 -6.63
CA ASP A 37 1.91 7.16 -5.71
C ASP A 37 3.18 6.77 -6.46
N THR A 38 4.28 7.49 -6.21
CA THR A 38 5.58 6.98 -6.60
C THR A 38 6.21 6.30 -5.41
N THR A 39 6.22 4.96 -5.43
CA THR A 39 6.90 4.15 -4.44
C THR A 39 8.25 3.70 -4.97
N THR A 40 9.33 4.11 -4.29
CA THR A 40 10.69 3.62 -4.55
C THR A 40 11.12 2.71 -3.41
N THR A 41 11.54 1.50 -3.75
CA THR A 41 12.09 0.53 -2.79
C THR A 41 13.60 0.56 -2.86
N LEU A 42 14.22 0.82 -1.71
CA LEU A 42 15.66 0.82 -1.56
C LEU A 42 16.13 -0.35 -0.70
N MET A 43 17.29 -0.92 -1.02
CA MET A 43 18.03 -1.75 -0.07
C MET A 43 19.37 -1.12 0.25
N HIS A 44 19.78 -1.27 1.50
CA HIS A 44 21.13 -1.00 1.93
C HIS A 44 21.99 -2.24 1.68
N HIS A 45 23.20 -2.06 1.16
CA HIS A 45 24.18 -3.15 1.10
C HIS A 45 24.80 -3.36 2.49
N ASP A 46 24.09 -4.01 3.41
CA ASP A 46 24.69 -4.40 4.69
C ASP A 46 25.17 -5.85 4.69
N LEU A 47 26.49 -5.98 4.82
CA LEU A 47 27.25 -7.19 5.14
C LEU A 47 27.30 -7.48 6.66
N ALA A 48 26.43 -6.89 7.48
CA ALA A 48 26.48 -7.05 8.93
C ALA A 48 25.10 -7.29 9.56
N HIS A 49 25.08 -8.19 10.55
CA HIS A 49 23.96 -9.05 10.94
C HIS A 49 22.78 -8.44 11.72
N ASP A 50 22.68 -7.11 11.92
CA ASP A 50 21.87 -6.58 13.03
C ASP A 50 20.81 -5.50 12.71
N ILE A 51 20.46 -5.24 11.44
CA ILE A 51 19.32 -4.32 11.15
C ILE A 51 18.06 -5.11 10.75
N PRO A 52 16.98 -5.06 11.56
CA PRO A 52 15.75 -5.84 11.30
C PRO A 52 14.88 -5.30 10.13
N ALA A 53 15.26 -4.17 9.53
CA ALA A 53 14.60 -3.60 8.37
C ALA A 53 15.19 -4.14 7.06
N SER A 54 14.34 -4.63 6.17
CA SER A 54 14.79 -5.24 4.91
C SER A 54 14.80 -4.28 3.72
N LYS A 55 14.09 -3.15 3.83
CA LYS A 55 13.98 -2.14 2.78
C LYS A 55 13.46 -0.80 3.32
N VAL A 56 13.71 0.27 2.58
CA VAL A 56 13.02 1.56 2.77
C VAL A 56 12.01 1.73 1.63
N LYS A 57 10.74 1.98 1.96
CA LYS A 57 9.71 2.41 1.02
C LYS A 57 9.63 3.93 1.05
N VAL A 58 9.85 4.58 -0.08
CA VAL A 58 9.69 6.02 -0.25
C VAL A 58 8.45 6.27 -1.09
N THR A 59 7.42 6.86 -0.51
CA THR A 59 6.16 7.19 -1.19
C THR A 59 6.07 8.70 -1.37
N LEU A 60 6.03 9.18 -2.62
CA LEU A 60 5.65 10.57 -2.92
C LEU A 60 4.13 10.65 -3.01
N GLN A 61 3.51 11.47 -2.16
CA GLN A 61 2.08 11.73 -2.17
C GLN A 61 1.81 13.22 -2.04
N ASN A 62 1.08 13.80 -3.00
CA ASN A 62 0.65 15.21 -2.97
C ASN A 62 1.81 16.19 -2.71
N GLY A 63 2.97 15.94 -3.34
CA GLY A 63 4.16 16.77 -3.21
C GLY A 63 4.97 16.58 -1.92
N LYS A 64 4.64 15.58 -1.09
CA LYS A 64 5.39 15.24 0.13
C LYS A 64 5.92 13.81 0.07
N TYR A 65 7.15 13.59 0.51
CA TYR A 65 7.72 12.24 0.61
C TYR A 65 7.52 11.68 2.02
N ALA A 66 6.94 10.50 2.09
CA ALA A 66 6.93 9.67 3.28
C ALA A 66 7.95 8.54 3.11
N CYS A 67 8.94 8.50 3.99
CA CYS A 67 9.94 7.46 4.05
C CYS A 67 9.60 6.49 5.18
N LYS A 68 9.31 5.25 4.83
CA LYS A 68 9.00 4.18 5.79
C LYS A 68 10.11 3.14 5.77
N GLN A 69 10.74 2.94 6.92
CA GLN A 69 11.61 1.79 7.12
C GLN A 69 10.73 0.59 7.47
N VAL A 70 10.74 -0.44 6.63
CA VAL A 70 9.84 -1.59 6.78
C VAL A 70 10.62 -2.88 6.99
N GLY A 71 10.10 -3.69 7.91
CA GLY A 71 10.62 -5.01 8.23
C GLY A 71 10.32 -6.04 7.14
N ARG A 72 10.68 -7.30 7.41
CA ARG A 72 10.26 -8.44 6.59
C ARG A 72 8.74 -8.61 6.66
N ILE A 73 8.18 -9.23 5.61
CA ILE A 73 6.79 -9.71 5.63
C ILE A 73 6.66 -10.70 6.79
N GLN A 74 5.85 -10.34 7.78
CA GLN A 74 5.58 -11.17 8.95
C GLN A 74 4.48 -12.20 8.67
N ARG A 75 3.52 -11.83 7.80
CA ARG A 75 2.43 -12.70 7.38
C ARG A 75 2.03 -12.41 5.95
N LYS A 76 1.70 -13.46 5.22
CA LYS A 76 1.19 -13.39 3.85
C LYS A 76 0.04 -14.37 3.69
N GLN A 77 -1.05 -13.91 3.08
CA GLN A 77 -2.17 -14.75 2.67
C GLN A 77 -2.41 -14.52 1.19
N GLU A 78 -2.27 -15.58 0.40
CA GLU A 78 -2.55 -15.57 -1.03
C GLU A 78 -3.81 -16.37 -1.31
N SER A 79 -4.67 -15.81 -2.15
CA SER A 79 -5.79 -16.50 -2.76
C SER A 79 -5.69 -16.33 -4.28
N GLN A 80 -6.57 -16.98 -5.04
CA GLN A 80 -6.64 -16.74 -6.49
C GLN A 80 -7.03 -15.29 -6.83
N GLU A 81 -7.74 -14.61 -5.92
CA GLU A 81 -8.36 -13.31 -6.19
C GLU A 81 -7.58 -12.12 -5.60
N SER A 82 -6.88 -12.33 -4.49
CA SER A 82 -6.16 -11.26 -3.77
C SER A 82 -4.96 -11.77 -2.99
N THR A 83 -4.01 -10.87 -2.76
CA THR A 83 -2.87 -11.08 -1.85
C THR A 83 -2.93 -10.07 -0.72
N ILE A 84 -2.78 -10.52 0.53
CA ILE A 84 -2.73 -9.67 1.72
C ILE A 84 -1.42 -9.93 2.47
N THR A 85 -0.71 -8.87 2.85
CA THR A 85 0.57 -8.92 3.55
C THR A 85 0.55 -8.06 4.81
N ALA A 86 1.32 -8.47 5.82
CA ALA A 86 1.63 -7.68 7.00
C ALA A 86 3.13 -7.42 7.08
N GLU A 87 3.54 -6.16 7.19
CA GLU A 87 4.92 -5.73 7.35
C GLU A 87 5.05 -4.79 8.56
N ALA A 88 6.06 -4.99 9.39
CA ALA A 88 6.31 -4.06 10.50
C ALA A 88 6.80 -2.71 9.98
N ILE A 89 6.26 -1.64 10.55
CA ILE A 89 6.79 -0.28 10.35
C ILE A 89 7.80 -0.04 11.47
N CYS A 90 9.08 0.11 11.12
CA CYS A 90 10.15 0.36 12.08
C CYS A 90 10.32 1.85 12.37
N ALA A 91 10.18 2.68 11.34
CA ALA A 91 10.26 4.13 11.44
C ALA A 91 9.49 4.77 10.27
N THR A 92 8.91 5.94 10.50
CA THR A 92 8.30 6.77 9.47
C THR A 92 8.81 8.19 9.62
N GLU A 93 9.34 8.76 8.54
CA GLU A 93 9.81 10.14 8.46
C GLU A 93 9.19 10.83 7.25
N THR A 94 8.88 12.11 7.38
CA THR A 94 8.44 12.94 6.24
C THR A 94 9.58 13.85 5.82
N LEU A 95 9.96 13.80 4.55
CA LEU A 95 11.08 14.55 4.00
C LEU A 95 10.61 15.35 2.76
N ASP A 96 11.23 16.50 2.52
CA ASP A 96 10.94 17.31 1.33
C ASP A 96 11.57 16.72 0.07
N ASP A 97 12.79 16.19 0.19
CA ASP A 97 13.46 15.40 -0.84
C ASP A 97 14.39 14.36 -0.17
N PRO A 98 14.05 13.07 -0.19
CA PRO A 98 14.84 12.04 0.47
C PRO A 98 15.97 11.49 -0.41
N SER A 99 16.08 11.89 -1.68
CA SER A 99 16.97 11.25 -2.66
C SER A 99 18.44 11.33 -2.26
N VAL A 100 18.96 12.54 -2.01
CA VAL A 100 20.36 12.78 -1.64
C VAL A 100 20.70 12.15 -0.30
N MET A 101 19.82 12.26 0.69
CA MET A 101 20.06 11.69 2.02
C MET A 101 20.19 10.17 1.97
N LEU A 102 19.26 9.50 1.28
CA LEU A 102 19.25 8.04 1.19
C LEU A 102 20.45 7.51 0.38
N GLU A 103 20.85 8.21 -0.68
CA GLU A 103 22.07 7.90 -1.43
C GLU A 103 23.34 8.05 -0.56
N MET A 104 23.44 9.13 0.21
CA MET A 104 24.55 9.33 1.16
C MET A 104 24.58 8.27 2.26
N MET A 105 23.43 7.72 2.63
CA MET A 105 23.30 6.61 3.58
C MET A 105 23.58 5.23 2.95
N GLY A 106 23.99 5.15 1.68
CA GLY A 106 24.37 3.89 1.02
C GLY A 106 23.20 3.06 0.50
N TYR A 107 21.97 3.60 0.51
CA TYR A 107 20.83 2.93 -0.09
C TYR A 107 20.89 2.98 -1.62
N LYS A 108 20.47 1.90 -2.28
CA LYS A 108 20.29 1.86 -3.73
C LYS A 108 18.87 1.51 -4.12
N THR A 109 18.39 2.16 -5.18
CA THR A 109 17.11 1.85 -5.79
C THR A 109 17.13 0.49 -6.44
N ILE A 110 16.18 -0.37 -6.04
CA ILE A 110 15.97 -1.68 -6.66
C ILE A 110 14.75 -1.66 -7.57
N SER A 111 13.70 -0.98 -7.13
CA SER A 111 12.50 -0.80 -7.94
C SER A 111 11.90 0.56 -7.66
N SER A 112 11.31 1.12 -8.71
CA SER A 112 10.47 2.30 -8.62
C SER A 112 9.20 2.00 -9.39
N VAL A 113 8.06 2.24 -8.75
CA VAL A 113 6.74 2.06 -9.36
C VAL A 113 5.99 3.35 -9.16
N THR A 114 5.49 3.92 -10.26
CA THR A 114 4.54 5.02 -10.22
C THR A 114 3.17 4.47 -10.55
N LYS A 115 2.23 4.64 -9.62
CA LYS A 115 0.83 4.29 -9.77
C LYS A 115 0.03 5.58 -9.76
N THR A 116 -0.77 5.78 -10.81
CA THR A 116 -1.64 6.94 -10.94
C THR A 116 -3.08 6.47 -10.85
N GLY A 117 -3.88 7.10 -9.99
CA GLY A 117 -5.21 6.60 -9.74
C GLY A 117 -6.03 7.48 -8.80
N SER A 118 -6.98 6.84 -8.14
CA SER A 118 -7.96 7.48 -7.26
C SER A 118 -7.81 6.91 -5.86
N LEU A 119 -7.66 7.79 -4.88
CA LEU A 119 -7.53 7.42 -3.47
C LEU A 119 -8.79 7.82 -2.70
N TRP A 120 -9.22 6.95 -1.80
CA TRP A 120 -10.21 7.20 -0.76
C TRP A 120 -9.60 6.91 0.61
N ILE A 121 -9.96 7.72 1.60
CA ILE A 121 -9.51 7.54 2.99
C ILE A 121 -10.74 7.40 3.88
N THR A 122 -10.88 6.25 4.54
CA THR A 122 -11.99 6.01 5.47
C THR A 122 -11.82 6.84 6.75
N GLU A 123 -12.86 6.91 7.57
CA GLU A 123 -12.79 7.59 8.88
C GLU A 123 -11.79 6.94 9.84
N SER A 124 -11.56 5.62 9.70
CA SER A 124 -10.55 4.88 10.44
C SER A 124 -9.12 5.08 9.91
N GLY A 125 -8.93 5.88 8.86
CA GLY A 125 -7.63 6.11 8.23
C GLY A 125 -7.18 5.00 7.27
N THR A 126 -8.04 4.03 6.96
CA THR A 126 -7.76 3.02 5.93
C THR A 126 -7.73 3.69 4.56
N LYS A 127 -6.66 3.47 3.82
CA LYS A 127 -6.49 3.96 2.46
C LYS A 127 -6.97 2.90 1.48
N VAL A 128 -7.80 3.31 0.52
CA VAL A 128 -8.25 2.47 -0.60
C VAL A 128 -7.85 3.17 -1.88
N PHE A 129 -7.03 2.53 -2.69
CA PHE A 129 -6.43 3.12 -3.89
C PHE A 129 -6.79 2.29 -5.11
N LEU A 130 -7.48 2.89 -6.07
CA LEU A 130 -7.75 2.32 -7.39
C LEU A 130 -6.74 2.87 -8.38
N TYR A 131 -6.03 1.99 -9.07
CA TYR A 131 -5.15 2.37 -10.17
C TYR A 131 -5.20 1.31 -11.27
N SER A 132 -4.71 1.66 -12.45
CA SER A 132 -4.73 0.75 -13.60
C SER A 132 -3.39 0.75 -14.31
N ASN A 133 -3.09 -0.34 -15.01
CA ASN A 133 -2.06 -0.37 -16.05
C ASN A 133 -2.71 -0.69 -17.40
N GLN A 134 -1.92 -1.04 -18.42
CA GLN A 134 -2.45 -1.34 -19.75
C GLN A 134 -3.36 -2.57 -19.82
N GLN A 135 -3.32 -3.45 -18.82
CA GLN A 135 -3.99 -4.76 -18.86
C GLN A 135 -5.06 -4.92 -17.77
N PHE A 136 -4.87 -4.32 -16.61
CA PHE A 136 -5.69 -4.59 -15.43
C PHE A 136 -5.93 -3.32 -14.61
N SER A 137 -7.03 -3.36 -13.87
CA SER A 137 -7.33 -2.44 -12.78
C SER A 137 -7.08 -3.13 -11.45
N PHE A 138 -6.57 -2.37 -10.50
CA PHE A 138 -6.13 -2.86 -9.20
C PHE A 138 -6.78 -2.05 -8.10
N VAL A 139 -7.32 -2.74 -7.11
CA VAL A 139 -7.73 -2.11 -5.84
C VAL A 139 -6.71 -2.51 -4.79
N CYS A 140 -6.04 -1.51 -4.22
CA CYS A 140 -5.13 -1.66 -3.11
C CYS A 140 -5.78 -1.11 -1.83
N ILE A 141 -5.75 -1.88 -0.74
CA ILE A 141 -6.23 -1.46 0.57
C ILE A 141 -5.04 -1.45 1.52
N ILE A 142 -4.83 -0.38 2.26
CA ILE A 142 -3.75 -0.22 3.22
C ILE A 142 -4.32 0.28 4.55
N CYS A 143 -4.03 -0.42 5.63
CA CYS A 143 -4.31 0.04 6.99
C CYS A 143 -3.10 -0.19 7.89
N VAL A 144 -2.98 0.63 8.94
CA VAL A 144 -1.99 0.47 10.00
C VAL A 144 -2.72 0.02 11.26
N CYS A 145 -2.21 -1.03 11.90
CA CYS A 145 -2.79 -1.63 13.10
C CYS A 145 -1.68 -1.99 14.10
N LEU A 146 -2.07 -2.39 15.30
CA LEU A 146 -1.13 -2.98 16.25
C LEU A 146 -0.86 -4.44 15.89
N SER A 147 0.28 -4.98 16.33
CA SER A 147 0.62 -6.39 16.11
C SER A 147 -0.40 -7.39 16.66
N SER A 148 -1.17 -7.01 17.69
CA SER A 148 -2.26 -7.83 18.24
C SER A 148 -3.47 -7.94 17.31
N ASP A 149 -3.62 -7.00 16.38
CA ASP A 149 -4.86 -6.77 15.64
C ASP A 149 -4.72 -7.19 14.17
N ILE A 150 -3.64 -7.90 13.81
CA ILE A 150 -3.35 -8.32 12.44
C ILE A 150 -4.48 -9.19 11.88
N ASP A 151 -5.03 -10.12 12.67
CA ASP A 151 -6.13 -10.99 12.24
C ASP A 151 -7.39 -10.19 11.92
N GLU A 152 -7.73 -9.20 12.75
CA GLU A 152 -8.86 -8.30 12.52
C GLU A 152 -8.64 -7.45 11.27
N ALA A 153 -7.45 -6.85 11.12
CA ALA A 153 -7.09 -6.06 9.94
C ALA A 153 -7.19 -6.89 8.65
N PHE A 154 -6.71 -8.15 8.67
CA PHE A 154 -6.85 -9.08 7.54
C PHE A 154 -8.31 -9.41 7.24
N GLY A 155 -9.12 -9.61 8.28
CA GLY A 155 -10.57 -9.80 8.16
C GLY A 155 -11.25 -8.61 7.47
N ASN A 156 -10.98 -7.40 7.94
CA ASN A 156 -11.54 -6.17 7.40
C ASN A 156 -11.14 -5.92 5.94
N ILE A 157 -9.86 -6.16 5.59
CA ILE A 157 -9.40 -6.06 4.18
C ILE A 157 -10.14 -7.08 3.30
N ARG A 158 -10.25 -8.32 3.76
CA ARG A 158 -10.95 -9.38 3.01
C ARG A 158 -12.43 -9.05 2.82
N GLU A 159 -13.10 -8.61 3.87
CA GLU A 159 -14.51 -8.25 3.81
C GLU A 159 -14.73 -7.11 2.80
N LEU A 160 -13.89 -6.08 2.84
CA LEU A 160 -13.98 -4.98 1.89
C LEU A 160 -13.75 -5.44 0.44
N PHE A 161 -12.78 -6.33 0.22
CA PHE A 161 -12.59 -6.94 -1.09
C PHE A 161 -13.79 -7.76 -1.56
N GLN A 162 -14.42 -8.54 -0.67
CA GLN A 162 -15.63 -9.29 -1.00
C GLN A 162 -16.78 -8.36 -1.38
N GLN A 163 -16.99 -7.28 -0.63
CA GLN A 163 -18.03 -6.28 -0.94
C GLN A 163 -17.79 -5.63 -2.31
N ILE A 164 -16.55 -5.26 -2.63
CA ILE A 164 -16.19 -4.69 -3.93
C ILE A 164 -16.44 -5.69 -5.06
N SER A 165 -15.93 -6.92 -4.91
CA SER A 165 -16.08 -7.97 -5.92
C SER A 165 -17.55 -8.29 -6.20
N GLN A 166 -18.38 -8.40 -5.16
CA GLN A 166 -19.83 -8.62 -5.31
C GLN A 166 -20.51 -7.48 -6.07
N LYS A 167 -20.17 -6.22 -5.78
CA LYS A 167 -20.78 -5.06 -6.46
C LYS A 167 -20.33 -4.89 -7.92
N VAL A 168 -19.13 -5.35 -8.28
CA VAL A 168 -18.59 -5.23 -9.65
C VAL A 168 -19.09 -6.34 -10.58
N ASN A 169 -19.48 -7.48 -10.00
CA ASN A 169 -19.91 -8.67 -10.74
C ASN A 169 -21.44 -8.88 -10.79
N ASN A 170 -22.20 -8.15 -9.98
CA ASN A 170 -23.66 -8.07 -10.06
C ASN A 170 -24.10 -6.93 -10.97
#